data_AF-E0VQ80-F1
#
_entry.id   AF-E0VQ80-F1
#
_cell.length_a   1.000
_cell.length_b   1.000
_cell.length_c   1.000
_cell.angle_alpha   90.00
_cell.angle_beta   90.00
_cell.angle_gamma   90.00
#
_symmetry.space_group_name_H-M   'P 1'
#
loop_
_entity.id
_entity.type
_entity.pdbx_description
1 polymer ?
#
loop_
_entity_poly.entity_id
_entity_poly.type
_entity_poly.pdbx_seq_one_letter_code
_entity_poly.pdbx_strand_id
1 'polypeptide(L)'
;MFQKYSFPIPDKAFYVPDFITEEEEENILNNVYSSPKPKWTNLSNRRLQNWGGIPHLKGMIPEDIPAWLDKVLSKIKETNAFPKEKQPNHVLVNEYLPNQGIMRHLDGPIFTPVISTISCGSHTVLNFHPPLDKNEDCSKSKSIAMSILLERRSLVVIAEDLYHLYPHSICEKSEDVIHSDKIANLKMMC
;
A
#
# COMPACT_ATOMS: atom_id res chain seq x y z
N MET A 1 -19.40 3.36 9.32
CA MET A 1 -19.76 2.13 8.59
C MET A 1 -18.53 1.31 8.18
N PHE A 2 -17.39 1.48 8.85
CA PHE A 2 -16.21 0.59 8.76
C PHE A 2 -16.50 -0.85 9.26
N GLN A 3 -17.56 -1.01 10.06
CA GLN A 3 -17.87 -2.18 10.87
C GLN A 3 -18.07 -3.53 10.16
N LYS A 4 -18.37 -3.59 8.85
CA LYS A 4 -18.74 -4.87 8.24
C LYS A 4 -17.53 -5.76 7.91
N TYR A 5 -16.35 -5.16 7.78
CA TYR A 5 -15.12 -5.89 7.46
C TYR A 5 -13.96 -5.48 8.37
N SER A 6 -14.11 -4.45 9.22
CA SER A 6 -13.03 -3.85 10.01
C SER A 6 -12.66 -4.59 11.28
N PHE A 7 -11.40 -4.98 11.35
CA PHE A 7 -10.73 -5.34 12.58
C PHE A 7 -9.67 -4.26 12.89
N PRO A 8 -9.63 -3.71 14.13
CA PRO A 8 -8.75 -2.59 14.43
C PRO A 8 -7.30 -3.05 14.60
N ILE A 9 -6.52 -2.90 13.54
CA ILE A 9 -5.12 -2.44 13.62
C ILE A 9 -5.22 -1.00 14.18
N PRO A 10 -4.31 -0.49 15.04
CA PRO A 10 -4.47 0.76 15.80
C PRO A 10 -5.32 1.80 15.07
N ASP A 11 -6.43 2.22 15.70
CA ASP A 11 -7.64 3.02 15.33
C ASP A 11 -7.85 3.57 13.89
N LYS A 12 -6.83 3.62 13.03
CA LYS A 12 -6.73 4.31 11.75
C LYS A 12 -6.06 3.47 10.65
N ALA A 13 -5.84 2.17 10.88
CA ALA A 13 -5.54 1.20 9.83
C ALA A 13 -6.60 0.10 9.78
N PHE A 14 -6.87 -0.39 8.57
CA PHE A 14 -7.91 -1.36 8.30
C PHE A 14 -7.40 -2.41 7.32
N TYR A 15 -7.70 -3.68 7.58
CA TYR A 15 -7.22 -4.80 6.78
C TYR A 15 -8.38 -5.72 6.38
N VAL A 16 -8.38 -6.15 5.12
CA VAL A 16 -9.36 -7.10 4.55
C VAL A 16 -8.61 -8.22 3.84
N PRO A 17 -8.62 -9.45 4.36
CA PRO A 17 -8.11 -10.61 3.62
C PRO A 17 -9.03 -10.90 2.42
N ASP A 18 -8.48 -11.54 1.38
CA ASP A 18 -9.26 -11.96 0.20
C ASP A 18 -10.11 -10.82 -0.43
N PHE A 19 -9.65 -9.58 -0.35
CA PHE A 19 -10.38 -8.42 -0.84
C PHE A 19 -10.65 -8.52 -2.33
N ILE A 20 -9.69 -9.01 -3.11
CA ILE A 20 -9.89 -9.39 -4.51
C ILE A 20 -9.94 -10.91 -4.69
N THR A 21 -10.69 -11.34 -5.69
CA THR A 21 -10.73 -12.74 -6.13
C THR A 21 -9.46 -13.11 -6.89
N GLU A 22 -9.21 -14.41 -7.08
CA GLU A 22 -8.08 -14.90 -7.89
C GLU A 22 -8.17 -14.41 -9.34
N GLU A 23 -9.36 -14.41 -9.93
CA GLU A 23 -9.60 -13.91 -11.28
C GLU A 23 -9.30 -12.41 -11.41
N GLU A 24 -9.72 -11.61 -10.41
CA GLU A 24 -9.43 -10.18 -10.38
C GLU A 24 -7.92 -9.90 -10.29
N GLU A 25 -7.21 -10.67 -9.48
CA GLU A 25 -5.76 -10.56 -9.36
C GLU A 25 -5.04 -10.97 -10.65
N GLU A 26 -5.45 -12.09 -11.27
CA GLU A 26 -4.90 -12.53 -12.54
C GLU A 26 -5.08 -11.45 -13.62
N ASN A 27 -6.27 -10.84 -13.70
CA ASN A 27 -6.51 -9.74 -14.61
C ASN A 27 -5.62 -8.52 -14.32
N ILE A 28 -5.43 -8.14 -13.05
CA ILE A 28 -4.51 -7.06 -12.67
C ILE A 28 -3.08 -7.38 -13.13
N LEU A 29 -2.57 -8.57 -12.80
CA LEU A 29 -1.21 -8.98 -13.14
C LEU A 29 -1.02 -9.01 -14.66
N ASN A 30 -1.97 -9.57 -15.41
CA ASN A 30 -1.90 -9.63 -16.88
C ASN A 30 -1.81 -8.23 -17.49
N ASN A 31 -2.59 -7.26 -17.01
CA ASN A 31 -2.54 -5.87 -17.51
C ASN A 31 -1.25 -5.15 -17.11
N VAL A 32 -0.79 -5.33 -15.87
CA VAL A 32 0.48 -4.77 -15.37
C VAL A 32 1.66 -5.28 -16.20
N TYR A 33 1.75 -6.59 -16.45
CA TYR A 33 2.87 -7.19 -17.18
C TYR A 33 2.79 -7.01 -18.70
N SER A 34 1.59 -6.85 -19.26
CA SER A 34 1.40 -6.54 -20.69
C SER A 34 1.63 -5.05 -21.02
N SER A 35 1.82 -4.21 -20.01
CA SER A 35 2.06 -2.78 -20.21
C SER A 35 3.38 -2.52 -20.95
N PRO A 36 3.45 -1.50 -21.82
CA PRO A 36 4.62 -1.25 -22.64
C PRO A 36 5.83 -0.84 -21.77
N LYS A 37 7.05 -1.17 -22.21
CA LYS A 37 8.30 -0.89 -21.47
C LYS A 37 8.42 0.53 -20.91
N PRO A 38 8.06 1.61 -21.63
CA PRO A 38 8.13 2.98 -21.10
C PRO A 38 7.26 3.25 -19.87
N LYS A 39 6.29 2.37 -19.57
CA LYS A 39 5.43 2.50 -18.39
C LYS A 39 6.16 2.10 -17.09
N TRP A 40 7.19 1.26 -17.21
CA TRP A 40 8.03 0.88 -16.09
C TRP A 40 9.13 1.91 -15.84
N THR A 41 9.14 2.47 -14.65
CA THR A 41 10.27 3.24 -14.14
C THR A 41 11.11 2.34 -13.24
N ASN A 42 12.37 2.11 -13.60
CA ASN A 42 13.31 1.39 -12.74
C ASN A 42 13.88 2.37 -11.70
N LEU A 43 13.73 2.00 -10.44
CA LEU A 43 14.41 2.62 -9.30
C LEU A 43 15.61 1.74 -8.89
N SER A 44 16.35 2.14 -7.87
CA SER A 44 17.59 1.47 -7.45
C SER A 44 17.43 -0.04 -7.26
N ASN A 45 16.39 -0.49 -6.55
CA ASN A 45 16.18 -1.90 -6.18
C ASN A 45 14.76 -2.41 -6.47
N ARG A 46 13.94 -1.65 -7.19
CA ARG A 46 12.55 -2.03 -7.53
C ARG A 46 12.12 -1.31 -8.80
N ARG A 47 10.95 -1.65 -9.33
CA ARG A 47 10.34 -0.88 -10.42
C ARG A 47 8.91 -0.49 -10.08
N LEU A 48 8.45 0.59 -10.70
CA LEU A 48 7.09 1.09 -10.53
C LEU A 48 6.41 1.40 -11.86
N GLN A 49 5.08 1.40 -11.84
CA GLN A 49 4.23 2.05 -12.84
C GLN A 49 3.36 3.11 -12.15
N ASN A 50 2.93 4.09 -12.94
CA ASN A 50 2.06 5.16 -12.49
C ASN A 50 0.84 5.30 -13.42
N TRP A 51 -0.37 5.32 -12.85
CA TRP A 51 -1.63 5.47 -13.56
C TRP A 51 -2.51 6.57 -12.93
N GLY A 52 -3.30 7.28 -13.74
CA GLY A 52 -4.26 8.30 -13.27
C GLY A 52 -3.67 9.69 -12.99
N GLY A 53 -2.35 9.82 -12.86
CA GLY A 53 -1.73 11.14 -12.84
C GLY A 53 -0.22 11.16 -12.62
N ILE A 54 0.44 12.18 -13.14
CA ILE A 54 1.89 12.35 -13.03
C ILE A 54 2.21 13.38 -11.94
N PRO A 55 2.95 13.00 -10.88
CA PRO A 55 3.45 13.95 -9.89
C PRO A 55 4.33 15.01 -10.57
N HIS A 56 4.02 16.27 -10.31
CA HIS A 56 4.76 17.42 -10.80
C HIS A 56 5.04 18.39 -9.64
N LEU A 57 6.04 19.26 -9.79
CA LEU A 57 6.43 20.24 -8.77
C LEU A 57 5.29 21.17 -8.31
N LYS A 58 4.25 21.32 -9.15
CA LYS A 58 3.09 22.18 -8.90
C LYS A 58 1.82 21.41 -8.50
N GLY A 59 1.91 20.09 -8.29
CA GLY A 59 0.77 19.23 -7.99
C GLY A 59 0.72 17.99 -8.90
N MET A 60 -0.45 17.37 -9.01
CA MET A 60 -0.67 16.21 -9.87
C MET A 60 -1.19 16.65 -11.25
N ILE A 61 -0.56 16.20 -12.34
CA ILE A 61 -1.13 16.32 -13.68
C ILE A 61 -2.09 15.14 -13.86
N PRO A 62 -3.41 15.34 -13.99
CA PRO A 62 -4.36 14.24 -14.10
C PRO A 62 -4.23 13.52 -15.44
N GLU A 63 -4.36 12.19 -15.41
CA GLU A 63 -4.49 11.32 -16.57
C GLU A 63 -5.68 10.38 -16.35
N ASP A 64 -6.20 9.80 -17.43
CA ASP A 64 -7.23 8.78 -17.29
C ASP A 64 -6.66 7.52 -16.63
N ILE A 65 -7.42 6.98 -15.67
CA ILE A 65 -7.14 5.66 -15.13
C ILE A 65 -7.62 4.63 -16.17
N PRO A 66 -6.82 3.59 -16.48
CA PRO A 66 -7.22 2.57 -17.42
C PRO A 66 -8.37 1.72 -16.86
N ALA A 67 -9.34 1.38 -17.73
CA ALA A 67 -10.59 0.71 -17.35
C ALA A 67 -10.42 -0.65 -16.63
N TRP A 68 -9.27 -1.32 -16.79
CA TRP A 68 -8.98 -2.57 -16.08
C TRP A 68 -8.88 -2.38 -14.55
N LEU A 69 -8.71 -1.14 -14.06
CA LEU A 69 -8.72 -0.79 -12.64
C LEU A 69 -10.13 -0.44 -12.11
N ASP A 70 -11.13 -0.22 -12.96
CA ASP A 70 -12.44 0.31 -12.56
C ASP A 70 -13.12 -0.57 -11.49
N LYS A 71 -13.06 -1.90 -11.68
CA LYS A 71 -13.67 -2.85 -10.75
C LYS A 71 -13.06 -2.74 -9.35
N VAL A 72 -11.73 -2.65 -9.28
CA VAL A 72 -10.99 -2.53 -8.01
C VAL A 72 -11.28 -1.19 -7.35
N LEU A 73 -11.29 -0.11 -8.12
CA LEU A 73 -11.62 1.23 -7.62
C LEU A 73 -13.05 1.33 -7.11
N SER A 74 -14.02 0.65 -7.77
CA SER A 74 -15.39 0.54 -7.26
C SER A 74 -15.43 -0.17 -5.91
N LYS A 75 -14.73 -1.30 -5.77
CA LYS A 75 -14.64 -2.03 -4.49
C LYS A 75 -14.00 -1.18 -3.40
N ILE A 76 -12.93 -0.43 -3.71
CA ILE A 76 -12.30 0.50 -2.76
C ILE A 76 -13.30 1.60 -2.36
N LYS A 77 -14.05 2.18 -3.30
CA LYS A 77 -15.07 3.19 -3.02
C LYS A 77 -16.15 2.66 -2.08
N GLU A 78 -16.58 1.42 -2.24
CA GLU A 78 -17.57 0.77 -1.37
C GLU A 78 -17.10 0.62 0.08
N THR A 79 -15.78 0.59 0.33
CA THR A 79 -15.24 0.60 1.70
C THR A 79 -15.51 1.91 2.44
N ASN A 80 -15.81 3.00 1.72
CA ASN A 80 -15.92 4.36 2.26
C ASN A 80 -14.66 4.84 3.01
N ALA A 81 -13.49 4.26 2.72
CA ALA A 81 -12.21 4.68 3.28
C ALA A 81 -11.82 6.10 2.87
N PHE A 82 -12.20 6.50 1.65
CA PHE A 82 -11.88 7.81 1.09
C PHE A 82 -13.04 8.80 1.28
N PRO A 83 -12.76 10.09 1.55
CA PRO A 83 -13.79 11.13 1.51
C PRO A 83 -14.52 11.13 0.16
N LYS A 84 -15.83 11.36 0.17
CA LYS A 84 -16.67 11.34 -1.04
C LYS A 84 -16.13 12.24 -2.16
N GLU A 85 -15.57 13.40 -1.81
CA GLU A 85 -15.05 14.38 -2.76
C GLU A 85 -13.59 14.13 -3.19
N LYS A 86 -12.93 13.14 -2.59
CA LYS A 86 -11.52 12.82 -2.84
C LYS A 86 -11.34 11.32 -3.06
N GLN A 87 -12.06 10.78 -4.03
CA GLN A 87 -11.91 9.40 -4.45
C GLN A 87 -10.54 9.18 -5.11
N PRO A 88 -9.99 7.95 -5.06
CA PRO A 88 -8.70 7.64 -5.68
C PRO A 88 -8.70 7.99 -7.17
N ASN A 89 -7.73 8.80 -7.57
CA ASN A 89 -7.51 9.23 -8.96
C ASN A 89 -6.08 8.95 -9.41
N HIS A 90 -5.31 8.22 -8.62
CA HIS A 90 -3.91 7.92 -8.87
C HIS A 90 -3.57 6.54 -8.32
N VAL A 91 -2.87 5.73 -9.10
CA VAL A 91 -2.50 4.35 -8.75
C VAL A 91 -1.01 4.14 -9.05
N LEU A 92 -0.28 3.73 -8.02
CA LEU A 92 1.10 3.26 -8.13
C LEU A 92 1.13 1.75 -8.05
N VAL A 93 1.74 1.13 -9.06
CA VAL A 93 2.08 -0.30 -9.02
C VAL A 93 3.55 -0.38 -8.65
N ASN A 94 3.87 -1.03 -7.52
CA ASN A 94 5.25 -1.33 -7.15
C ASN A 94 5.48 -2.84 -7.30
N GLU A 95 6.55 -3.23 -7.99
CA GLU A 95 6.98 -4.62 -8.04
C GLU A 95 8.21 -4.84 -7.17
N TYR A 96 8.17 -5.92 -6.39
CA TYR A 96 9.28 -6.40 -5.58
C TYR A 96 9.54 -7.87 -5.91
N LEU A 97 10.76 -8.18 -6.34
CA LEU A 97 11.30 -9.54 -6.44
C LEU A 97 11.91 -9.97 -5.08
N PRO A 98 12.25 -11.26 -4.89
CA PRO A 98 12.97 -11.68 -3.69
C PRO A 98 14.23 -10.83 -3.45
N ASN A 99 14.45 -10.44 -2.19
CA ASN A 99 15.50 -9.50 -1.75
C ASN A 99 15.27 -8.02 -2.13
N GLN A 100 14.13 -7.66 -2.70
CA GLN A 100 13.77 -6.27 -2.92
C GLN A 100 12.83 -5.76 -1.82
N GLY A 101 12.86 -4.45 -1.61
CA GLY A 101 12.06 -3.79 -0.59
C GLY A 101 12.02 -2.29 -0.82
N ILE A 102 11.49 -1.59 0.17
CA ILE A 102 11.46 -0.13 0.18
C ILE A 102 11.92 0.34 1.55
N MET A 103 12.91 1.23 1.54
CA MET A 103 13.45 1.81 2.77
C MET A 103 12.37 2.59 3.53
N ARG A 104 12.66 2.85 4.81
CA ARG A 104 11.79 3.64 5.69
C ARG A 104 11.46 5.01 5.07
N HIS A 105 10.17 5.28 4.87
CA HIS A 105 9.69 6.55 4.32
C HIS A 105 8.26 6.88 4.80
N LEU A 106 7.84 8.12 4.55
CA LEU A 106 6.44 8.55 4.62
C LEU A 106 5.96 8.82 3.20
N ASP A 107 4.66 8.71 2.98
CA ASP A 107 4.05 9.10 1.71
C ASP A 107 4.11 10.62 1.49
N GLY A 108 4.14 11.02 0.22
CA GLY A 108 4.30 12.41 -0.17
C GLY A 108 3.14 13.30 0.31
N PRO A 109 3.37 14.59 0.58
CA PRO A 109 2.34 15.50 1.10
C PRO A 109 1.26 15.88 0.06
N ILE A 110 1.40 15.41 -1.19
CA ILE A 110 0.50 15.76 -2.30
C ILE A 110 -0.80 14.95 -2.29
N PHE A 111 -0.87 13.85 -1.53
CA PHE A 111 -2.03 12.97 -1.51
C PHE A 111 -2.99 13.32 -0.37
N THR A 112 -4.25 12.95 -0.55
CA THR A 112 -5.19 12.83 0.59
C THR A 112 -4.57 11.85 1.60
N PRO A 113 -4.63 12.10 2.92
CA PRO A 113 -3.96 11.29 3.94
C PRO A 113 -4.69 9.97 4.23
N VAL A 114 -4.99 9.25 3.15
CA VAL A 114 -5.60 7.93 3.09
C VAL A 114 -4.98 7.20 1.91
N ILE A 115 -4.43 6.01 2.14
CA ILE A 115 -3.92 5.12 1.09
C ILE A 115 -4.61 3.78 1.23
N SER A 116 -4.98 3.19 0.09
CA SER A 116 -5.41 1.81 -0.04
C SER A 116 -4.37 1.04 -0.84
N THR A 117 -3.86 -0.05 -0.30
CA THR A 117 -2.87 -0.92 -0.96
C THR A 117 -3.46 -2.32 -1.09
N ILE A 118 -3.41 -2.86 -2.29
CA ILE A 118 -3.80 -4.24 -2.57
C ILE A 118 -2.53 -5.03 -2.91
N SER A 119 -2.30 -6.13 -2.20
CA SER A 119 -1.15 -7.01 -2.46
C SER A 119 -1.51 -8.07 -3.50
N CYS A 120 -0.65 -8.25 -4.49
CA CYS A 120 -0.80 -9.24 -5.57
C CYS A 120 0.48 -10.07 -5.72
N GLY A 121 0.37 -11.27 -6.28
CA GLY A 121 1.48 -12.19 -6.57
C GLY A 121 1.97 -12.99 -5.35
N SER A 122 2.20 -12.33 -4.22
CA SER A 122 2.60 -12.99 -2.97
C SER A 122 2.15 -12.19 -1.74
N HIS A 123 2.41 -12.76 -0.56
CA HIS A 123 2.32 -12.01 0.69
C HIS A 123 3.61 -11.20 0.94
N THR A 124 3.54 -10.24 1.86
CA THR A 124 4.70 -9.53 2.41
C THR A 124 4.38 -8.94 3.78
N VAL A 125 5.38 -8.44 4.50
CA VAL A 125 5.19 -7.74 5.78
C VAL A 125 5.50 -6.26 5.63
N LEU A 126 4.49 -5.42 5.86
CA LEU A 126 4.64 -3.97 5.96
C LEU A 126 5.00 -3.59 7.40
N ASN A 127 6.16 -2.94 7.59
CA ASN A 127 6.65 -2.55 8.90
C ASN A 127 6.38 -1.06 9.13
N PHE A 128 5.85 -0.73 10.30
CA PHE A 128 5.74 0.63 10.80
C PHE A 128 6.80 0.87 11.87
N HIS A 129 7.47 2.00 11.74
CA HIS A 129 8.48 2.46 12.66
C HIS A 129 7.86 3.42 13.67
N PRO A 130 8.51 3.65 14.83
CA PRO A 130 8.08 4.70 15.76
C PRO A 130 7.87 6.03 15.04
N PRO A 131 6.89 6.83 15.50
CA PRO A 131 6.57 8.08 14.84
C PRO A 131 7.78 9.02 14.86
N LEU A 132 7.97 9.79 13.79
CA LEU A 132 9.05 10.77 13.75
C LEU A 132 8.76 11.90 14.72
N ASP A 133 9.73 12.20 15.59
CA ASP A 133 9.78 13.51 16.24
C ASP A 133 10.10 14.59 15.21
N LYS A 134 9.74 15.86 15.50
CA LYS A 134 9.86 17.01 14.57
C LYS A 134 11.26 17.25 13.98
N ASN A 135 12.30 16.58 14.48
CA ASN A 135 13.70 16.70 14.04
C ASN A 135 14.36 15.34 13.68
N GLU A 136 13.60 14.25 13.60
CA GLU A 136 14.15 12.94 13.27
C GLU A 136 14.11 12.65 11.77
N ASP A 137 15.25 12.17 11.26
CA ASP A 137 15.37 11.68 9.90
C ASP A 137 14.89 10.21 9.82
N CYS A 138 14.20 9.87 8.73
CA CYS A 138 13.84 8.51 8.30
C CYS A 138 15.04 7.54 8.22
N SER A 139 16.28 7.99 8.34
CA SER A 139 17.46 7.11 8.37
C SER A 139 17.88 6.56 9.75
N LYS A 140 17.47 7.19 10.87
CA LYS A 140 18.15 6.99 12.18
C LYS A 140 17.70 5.81 13.04
N SER A 141 16.42 5.43 13.03
CA SER A 141 15.90 4.32 13.85
C SER A 141 15.46 3.14 12.98
N LYS A 142 16.00 1.95 13.25
CA LYS A 142 15.61 0.67 12.62
C LYS A 142 14.57 -0.10 13.44
N SER A 143 14.16 0.42 14.59
CA SER A 143 13.17 -0.26 15.43
C SER A 143 11.83 -0.35 14.71
N ILE A 144 11.19 -1.51 14.82
CA ILE A 144 9.84 -1.77 14.30
C ILE A 144 8.90 -1.66 15.47
N ALA A 145 7.96 -0.72 15.40
CA ALA A 145 6.92 -0.52 16.40
C ALA A 145 5.80 -1.56 16.22
N MET A 146 5.45 -1.84 14.97
CA MET A 146 4.38 -2.75 14.59
C MET A 146 4.57 -3.19 13.14
N SER A 147 4.00 -4.32 12.77
CA SER A 147 3.93 -4.79 11.40
C SER A 147 2.51 -5.22 11.03
N ILE A 148 2.21 -5.26 9.73
CA ILE A 148 0.98 -5.83 9.18
C ILE A 148 1.40 -6.89 8.15
N LEU A 149 0.87 -8.10 8.27
CA LEU A 149 1.00 -9.11 7.23
C LEU A 149 0.03 -8.76 6.10
N LEU A 150 0.57 -8.49 4.93
CA LEU A 150 -0.19 -8.23 3.72
C LEU A 150 -0.27 -9.52 2.92
N GLU A 151 -1.30 -10.33 3.20
CA GLU A 151 -1.56 -11.54 2.40
C GLU A 151 -1.80 -11.21 0.93
N ARG A 152 -1.51 -12.17 0.06
CA ARG A 152 -1.90 -12.09 -1.35
C ARG A 152 -3.41 -11.83 -1.45
N ARG A 153 -3.82 -10.95 -2.36
CA ARG A 153 -5.22 -10.51 -2.60
C ARG A 153 -5.86 -9.68 -1.48
N SER A 154 -5.13 -9.34 -0.43
CA SER A 154 -5.65 -8.51 0.65
C SER A 154 -5.63 -7.02 0.34
N LEU A 155 -6.47 -6.26 1.04
CA LEU A 155 -6.47 -4.80 1.08
C LEU A 155 -5.98 -4.36 2.47
N VAL A 156 -5.08 -3.38 2.49
CA VAL A 156 -4.82 -2.56 3.67
C VAL A 156 -5.16 -1.11 3.36
N VAL A 157 -5.81 -0.44 4.30
CA VAL A 157 -6.05 1.01 4.30
C VAL A 157 -5.26 1.63 5.44
N ILE A 158 -4.52 2.69 5.15
CA ILE A 158 -3.73 3.46 6.11
C ILE A 158 -4.22 4.90 6.03
N ALA A 159 -4.58 5.48 7.18
CA ALA A 159 -5.08 6.85 7.24
C ALA A 159 -4.53 7.63 8.45
N GLU A 160 -4.73 8.95 8.41
CA GLU A 160 -4.52 9.85 9.55
C GLU A 160 -3.09 9.75 10.15
N ASP A 161 -2.96 9.46 11.45
CA ASP A 161 -1.65 9.47 12.13
C ASP A 161 -0.70 8.43 11.56
N LEU A 162 -1.21 7.25 11.16
CA LEU A 162 -0.37 6.23 10.51
C LEU A 162 0.15 6.70 9.15
N TYR A 163 -0.61 7.53 8.43
CA TYR A 163 -0.15 8.16 7.19
C TYR A 163 0.88 9.26 7.45
N HIS A 164 0.65 10.11 8.47
CA HIS A 164 1.43 11.33 8.69
C HIS A 164 2.69 11.13 9.52
N LEU A 165 2.63 10.26 10.53
CA LEU A 165 3.61 10.23 11.61
C LEU A 165 4.47 8.98 11.58
N TYR A 166 3.95 7.85 11.08
CA TYR A 166 4.60 6.55 11.17
C TYR A 166 5.26 6.17 9.85
N PRO A 167 6.60 6.27 9.74
CA PRO A 167 7.28 5.82 8.54
C PRO A 167 7.11 4.32 8.38
N HIS A 168 7.04 3.86 7.14
CA HIS A 168 6.85 2.45 6.82
C HIS A 168 7.92 1.92 5.85
N SER A 169 8.12 0.61 5.86
CA SER A 169 9.10 -0.08 5.02
C SER A 169 8.71 -1.52 4.70
N ILE A 170 9.30 -2.05 3.63
CA ILE A 170 9.34 -3.47 3.30
C ILE A 170 10.81 -3.88 3.27
N CYS A 171 11.19 -4.91 4.02
CA CYS A 171 12.59 -5.32 4.14
C CYS A 171 13.10 -6.02 2.87
N GLU A 172 14.35 -5.76 2.50
CA GLU A 172 15.08 -6.47 1.44
C GLU A 172 15.50 -7.86 1.92
N LYS A 173 14.62 -8.85 1.77
CA LYS A 173 14.88 -10.25 2.18
C LYS A 173 14.15 -11.23 1.24
N SER A 174 14.58 -12.48 1.23
CA SER A 174 13.97 -13.53 0.41
C SER A 174 12.76 -14.20 1.07
N GLU A 175 12.63 -14.10 2.39
CA GLU A 175 11.57 -14.74 3.17
C GLU A 175 11.16 -13.88 4.38
N ASP A 176 9.87 -13.91 4.71
CA ASP A 176 9.31 -13.24 5.87
C ASP A 176 9.21 -14.22 7.06
N VAL A 177 9.76 -13.82 8.21
CA VAL A 177 9.54 -14.56 9.47
C VAL A 177 8.37 -13.91 10.20
N ILE A 178 7.28 -14.67 10.31
CA ILE A 178 6.04 -14.22 10.94
C ILE A 178 6.11 -14.51 12.44
N HIS A 179 6.45 -13.50 13.24
CA HIS A 179 6.42 -13.57 14.71
C HIS A 179 5.17 -12.89 15.27
N SER A 180 4.53 -13.54 16.24
CA SER A 180 3.18 -13.20 16.71
C SER A 180 3.08 -11.93 17.58
N ASP A 181 4.20 -11.41 18.08
CA ASP A 181 4.23 -10.30 19.04
C ASP A 181 4.11 -8.92 18.39
N LYS A 182 4.57 -8.78 17.13
CA LYS A 182 4.60 -7.47 16.43
C LYS A 182 3.67 -7.34 15.24
N ILE A 183 3.14 -8.44 14.70
CA ILE A 183 2.23 -8.38 13.56
C ILE A 183 0.79 -8.25 14.06
N ALA A 184 0.20 -7.07 13.84
CA ALA A 184 -1.07 -6.67 14.44
C ALA A 184 -2.25 -7.55 14.00
N ASN A 185 -2.28 -7.99 12.74
CA ASN A 185 -3.40 -8.73 12.17
C ASN A 185 -3.28 -10.26 12.27
N LEU A 186 -2.24 -10.82 12.88
CA LEU A 186 -2.11 -12.29 12.98
C LEU A 186 -3.20 -12.94 13.82
N LYS A 187 -3.63 -12.30 14.91
CA LYS A 187 -4.70 -12.83 15.76
C LYS A 187 -6.05 -12.90 15.05
N MET A 188 -6.17 -12.27 13.88
CA MET A 188 -7.37 -12.26 13.06
C MET A 188 -7.37 -13.37 11.99
N MET A 189 -6.25 -14.06 11.81
CA MET A 189 -6.05 -15.09 10.79
C MET A 189 -6.23 -16.52 11.32
N CYS A 190 -6.68 -16.65 12.57
CA CYS A 190 -7.00 -17.93 13.23
C CYS A 190 -8.50 -18.12 13.37
#